data_AF-X1B2T4-F1
#
_entry.id   AF-X1B2T4-F1
#
_cell.length_a   1.000
_cell.length_b   1.000
_cell.length_c   1.000
_cell.angle_alpha   90.00
_cell.angle_beta   90.00
_cell.angle_gamma   90.00
#
_symmetry.space_group_name_H-M   'P 1'
#
loop_
_entity.id
_entity.type
_entity.pdbx_description
1 polymer ?
#
loop_
_entity_poly.entity_id
_entity_poly.type
_entity_poly.pdbx_seq_one_letter_code
_entity_poly.pdbx_strand_id
1 'polypeptide(L)' 'ARRARSKRMYAAAITLMAVGSLGIGGAIVMEIITHEPVYKVLMKFFPWVFGVGAVCLALAITGG' A
#
# COMPACT_ATOMS: atom_id res chain seq x y z
N ALA A 1 -11.42 -21.34 -14.05
CA ALA A 1 -11.48 -19.86 -14.03
C ALA A 1 -11.44 -19.22 -12.63
N ARG A 2 -12.22 -19.67 -11.62
CA ARG A 2 -12.29 -19.01 -10.29
C ARG A 2 -10.96 -18.97 -9.51
N ARG A 3 -10.16 -20.05 -9.52
CA ARG A 3 -8.85 -20.09 -8.82
C ARG A 3 -7.81 -19.10 -9.38
N ALA A 4 -7.84 -18.78 -10.68
CA ALA A 4 -6.89 -17.83 -11.28
C ALA A 4 -7.21 -16.37 -10.92
N ARG A 5 -8.50 -16.04 -10.74
CA ARG A 5 -8.96 -14.71 -10.32
C ARG A 5 -8.55 -14.40 -8.88
N SER A 6 -8.67 -15.39 -7.99
CA SER A 6 -8.30 -15.26 -6.58
C SER A 6 -6.80 -15.00 -6.41
N LYS A 7 -5.91 -15.73 -7.11
CA LYS A 7 -4.46 -15.48 -7.09
C LYS A 7 -4.07 -14.06 -7.57
N ARG A 8 -4.78 -13.52 -8.56
CA ARG A 8 -4.54 -12.16 -9.07
C ARG A 8 -4.96 -11.10 -8.06
N MET A 9 -6.06 -11.30 -7.32
CA MET A 9 -6.48 -10.41 -6.24
C MET A 9 -5.48 -10.40 -5.08
N TYR A 10 -5.01 -11.57 -4.65
CA TYR A 10 -3.97 -11.66 -3.61
C TYR A 10 -2.69 -10.94 -4.03
N ALA A 11 -2.22 -11.20 -5.26
CA ALA A 11 -1.03 -10.55 -5.78
C ALA A 11 -1.19 -9.02 -5.84
N ALA A 12 -2.33 -8.53 -6.32
CA ALA A 12 -2.63 -7.10 -6.40
C ALA A 12 -2.73 -6.43 -5.02
N ALA A 13 -3.32 -7.11 -4.03
CA ALA A 13 -3.43 -6.59 -2.68
C ALA A 13 -2.05 -6.50 -2.00
N ILE A 14 -1.23 -7.55 -2.13
CA ILE A 14 0.13 -7.58 -1.59
C ILE A 14 1.00 -6.50 -2.26
N THR A 15 0.90 -6.32 -3.58
CA THR A 15 1.67 -5.27 -4.26
C THR A 15 1.22 -3.87 -3.84
N LEU A 16 -0.08 -3.62 -3.66
CA LEU A 16 -0.56 -2.33 -3.14
C LEU A 16 -0.01 -2.05 -1.74
N MET A 17 -0.03 -3.06 -0.86
CA MET A 17 0.53 -2.94 0.48
C MET A 17 2.04 -2.70 0.45
N ALA A 18 2.78 -3.39 -0.41
CA ALA A 18 4.22 -3.19 -0.57
C ALA A 18 4.57 -1.80 -1.09
N VAL A 19 3.82 -1.29 -2.08
CA VAL A 19 4.00 0.08 -2.60
C VAL A 19 3.65 1.10 -1.53
N GLY A 20 2.58 0.90 -0.77
CA GLY A 20 2.20 1.76 0.34
C GLY A 20 3.28 1.83 1.43
N SER A 21 3.82 0.68 1.87
CA SER A 21 4.84 0.64 2.93
C SER A 21 6.18 1.24 2.48
N LEU A 22 6.62 0.93 1.25
CA LEU A 22 7.82 1.53 0.67
C LEU A 22 7.67 3.04 0.44
N GLY A 23 6.48 3.50 0.03
CA GLY A 23 6.18 4.91 -0.14
C GLY A 23 6.20 5.69 1.18
N ILE A 24 5.66 5.12 2.26
CA ILE A 24 5.78 5.70 3.61
C ILE A 24 7.25 5.79 4.01
N GLY A 25 7.99 4.68 3.92
CA GLY A 25 9.41 4.64 4.30
C GLY A 25 10.26 5.63 3.49
N GLY A 26 10.05 5.68 2.18
CA GLY A 26 10.75 6.61 1.29
C GLY A 26 10.42 8.08 1.59
N ALA A 27 9.14 8.39 1.86
CA ALA A 27 8.75 9.73 2.29
C ALA A 27 9.37 10.12 3.63
N ILE A 28 9.50 9.18 4.59
CA ILE A 28 10.21 9.40 5.87
C ILE A 28 11.67 9.72 5.64
N VAL A 29 12.38 8.89 4.89
CA VAL A 29 13.80 9.11 4.62
C VAL A 29 14.01 10.45 3.92
N MET A 30 13.20 10.77 2.91
CA MET A 30 13.32 12.03 2.19
C MET A 30 12.96 13.24 3.04
N GLU A 31 11.94 13.16 3.91
CA GLU A 31 11.61 14.24 4.85
C GLU A 31 12.79 14.53 5.78
N ILE A 32 13.44 13.49 6.29
CA ILE A 32 14.59 13.63 7.19
C ILE A 32 15.78 14.30 6.48
N ILE A 33 16.00 13.99 5.20
CA ILE A 33 17.15 14.52 4.45
C ILE A 33 16.89 15.94 3.94
N THR A 34 15.70 16.20 3.39
CA THR A 34 15.41 17.45 2.66
C THR A 34 14.62 18.46 3.47
N HIS A 35 13.97 18.04 4.57
CA HIS A 35 13.06 18.87 5.37
C HIS A 35 11.94 19.56 4.56
N GLU A 36 11.64 19.07 3.35
CA GLU A 36 10.60 19.66 2.53
C GLU A 36 9.20 19.25 3.00
N PRO A 37 8.23 20.19 3.01
CA PRO A 37 6.87 19.93 3.50
C PRO A 37 6.10 18.94 2.62
N VAL A 38 6.53 18.74 1.38
CA VAL A 38 5.92 17.79 0.44
C VAL A 38 5.96 16.36 1.01
N TYR A 39 7.07 15.97 1.64
CA TYR A 39 7.20 14.62 2.20
C TYR A 39 6.27 14.36 3.39
N LYS A 40 5.96 15.38 4.19
CA LYS A 40 4.92 15.31 5.25
C LYS A 40 3.53 15.02 4.67
N VAL A 41 3.23 15.60 3.51
CA VAL A 41 1.95 15.35 2.82
C VAL A 41 1.93 13.93 2.26
N LEU A 42 3.03 13.48 1.67
CA LEU A 42 3.19 12.11 1.19
C LEU A 42 3.04 11.09 2.32
N MET A 43 3.58 11.35 3.51
CA MET A 43 3.38 10.52 4.71
C MET A 43 1.92 10.35 5.13
N LYS A 44 1.05 11.31 4.82
CA LYS A 44 -0.40 11.21 5.07
C LYS A 44 -1.13 10.42 3.98
N PHE A 45 -0.62 10.47 2.75
CA PHE A 45 -1.24 9.83 1.57
C PHE A 45 -0.87 8.36 1.41
N PHE A 46 0.39 7.96 1.59
CA PHE A 46 0.78 6.56 1.42
C PHE A 46 0.13 5.57 2.41
N PRO A 47 -0.20 5.94 3.66
CA PRO A 47 -1.01 5.09 4.55
C PRO A 47 -2.39 4.77 3.99
N TRP A 48 -2.99 5.67 3.20
CA TRP A 48 -4.24 5.38 2.51
C TRP A 48 -4.06 4.29 1.46
N VAL A 49 -2.97 4.33 0.68
CA VAL A 49 -2.66 3.30 -0.32
C VAL A 49 -2.42 1.95 0.36
N PHE A 50 -1.66 1.94 1.46
CA PHE A 50 -1.48 0.73 2.27
C PHE A 50 -2.81 0.21 2.83
N GLY A 51 -3.65 1.10 3.36
CA GLY A 51 -4.97 0.78 3.90
C GLY A 51 -5.89 0.15 2.86
N VAL A 52 -5.94 0.71 1.64
CA VAL A 52 -6.71 0.12 0.53
C VAL A 52 -6.18 -1.27 0.19
N GLY A 53 -4.86 -1.45 0.13
CA GLY A 53 -4.24 -2.78 -0.06
C GLY A 53 -4.65 -3.78 1.03
N ALA A 54 -4.62 -3.37 2.29
CA ALA A 54 -5.00 -4.20 3.43
C ALA A 54 -6.50 -4.58 3.41
N VAL A 55 -7.38 -3.65 3.04
CA VAL A 55 -8.82 -3.92 2.88
C VAL A 55 -9.07 -4.87 1.71
N CYS A 56 -8.41 -4.67 0.57
CA CYS A 56 -8.49 -5.59 -0.56
C CYS A 56 -8.00 -6.99 -0.19
N LEU A 57 -6.94 -7.10 0.61
CA LEU A 57 -6.44 -8.38 1.11
C LEU A 57 -7.47 -9.04 2.04
N ALA A 58 -8.02 -8.28 2.98
CA ALA A 58 -9.04 -8.79 3.91
C ALA A 58 -10.26 -9.32 3.16
N LEU A 59 -10.79 -8.58 2.18
CA LEU A 59 -11.89 -9.03 1.34
C LEU A 59 -11.55 -10.26 0.49
N ALA A 60 -10.31 -10.36 0.02
CA ALA A 60 -9.85 -11.54 -0.72
C ALA A 60 -9.78 -12.80 0.16
N ILE A 61 -9.44 -12.64 1.45
CA ILE A 61 -9.37 -13.72 2.45
C ILE A 61 -10.77 -14.11 2.94
N THR A 62 -11.63 -13.15 3.26
CA THR A 62 -12.95 -13.41 3.87
C THR A 62 -14.05 -13.72 2.85
N GLY A 63 -13.94 -13.20 1.62
CA GLY A 63 -14.87 -13.47 0.52
C GLY A 63 -14.43 -14.59 -0.42
N GLY A 64 -13.30 -15.24 -0.14
CA GLY A 64 -12.69 -16.32 -0.93
C GLY A 64 -13.18 -17.72 -0.59
#